data_AF-A0A815KYD6-F1
#
_entry.id   AF-A0A815KYD6-F1
#
_cell.length_a   1.000
_cell.length_b   1.000
_cell.length_c   1.000
_cell.angle_alpha   90.00
_cell.angle_beta   90.00
_cell.angle_gamma   90.00
#
_symmetry.space_group_name_H-M   'P 1'
#
loop_
_entity.id
_entity.type
_entity.pdbx_description
1 polymer ?
#
loop_
_entity_poly.entity_id
_entity_poly.type
_entity_poly.pdbx_seq_one_letter_code
_entity_poly.pdbx_strand_id
1 'polypeptide(L)' 'MALYQKTIEQFETILKCDMIDLKKLKALAFNGCPAENGIRSLTWKILLNYLVLDRTKWSTHLSKHR' A
#
# COMPACT_ATOMS: atom_id res chain seq x y z
N MET A 1 -18.77 -3.13 12.15
CA MET A 1 -18.26 -3.97 11.05
C MET A 1 -18.14 -3.23 9.71
N ALA A 2 -18.98 -2.22 9.40
CA ALA A 2 -18.91 -1.47 8.13
C ALA A 2 -17.66 -0.57 7.93
N LEU A 3 -17.13 0.02 9.02
CA LEU A 3 -16.00 0.96 8.90
C LEU A 3 -14.70 0.27 8.45
N TYR A 4 -14.48 -0.96 8.91
CA TYR A 4 -13.26 -1.72 8.62
C TYR A 4 -13.17 -2.13 7.14
N GLN A 5 -14.29 -2.57 6.55
CA GLN A 5 -14.37 -2.86 5.12
C GLN A 5 -14.11 -1.62 4.27
N LYS A 6 -14.69 -0.47 4.66
CA LYS A 6 -14.44 0.80 3.97
C LYS A 6 -12.96 1.20 4.02
N THR A 7 -12.27 0.97 5.13
CA THR A 7 -10.81 1.20 5.22
C THR A 7 -10.04 0.27 4.28
N ILE A 8 -10.39 -1.02 4.23
CA ILE A 8 -9.76 -1.98 3.31
C ILE A 8 -9.92 -1.53 1.85
N GLU A 9 -11.13 -1.15 1.44
CA GLU A 9 -11.39 -0.66 0.08
C GLU A 9 -10.59 0.60 -0.24
N GLN A 10 -10.45 1.52 0.71
CA GLN A 10 -9.61 2.72 0.53
C GLN A 10 -8.14 2.38 0.32
N PHE A 11 -7.60 1.44 1.11
CA PHE A 11 -6.24 0.94 0.92
C PHE A 11 -6.09 0.26 -0.44
N GLU A 12 -7.00 -0.62 -0.82
CA GLU A 12 -6.95 -1.28 -2.12
C GLU A 12 -7.00 -0.29 -3.27
N THR A 13 -7.84 0.73 -3.18
CA THR A 13 -7.95 1.79 -4.20
C THR A 13 -6.62 2.52 -4.37
N ILE A 14 -5.97 2.90 -3.26
CA ILE A 14 -4.68 3.59 -3.29
C ILE A 14 -3.57 2.68 -3.82
N LEU A 15 -3.57 1.39 -3.43
CA LEU A 15 -2.58 0.41 -3.87
C LEU A 15 -2.78 -0.06 -5.32
N LYS A 16 -3.99 0.09 -5.87
CA LYS A 16 -4.32 -0.17 -7.28
C LYS A 16 -3.93 0.99 -8.20
N CYS A 17 -3.79 2.21 -7.69
CA CYS A 17 -3.30 3.35 -8.47
C CYS A 17 -1.85 3.12 -8.95
N ASP A 18 -1.56 3.57 -10.17
CA ASP A 18 -0.20 3.51 -10.73
C ASP A 18 0.80 4.34 -9.92
N MET A 19 0.35 5.50 -9.41
CA MET A 19 1.13 6.36 -8.53
C MET A 19 0.49 6.40 -7.14
N ILE A 20 1.16 5.80 -6.17
CA ILE A 20 0.70 5.72 -4.79
C ILE A 20 0.96 7.03 -4.08
N ASP A 21 -0.10 7.61 -3.51
CA ASP A 21 0.01 8.81 -2.69
C ASP A 21 0.47 8.44 -1.27
N LEU A 22 1.78 8.62 -1.03
CA LEU A 22 2.40 8.34 0.28
C LEU A 22 1.73 9.13 1.41
N LYS A 23 1.27 10.36 1.17
CA LYS A 23 0.64 11.18 2.22
C LYS A 23 -0.69 10.58 2.64
N LYS A 24 -1.54 10.19 1.69
CA LYS A 24 -2.81 9.50 1.97
C LYS A 24 -2.58 8.14 2.63
N LEU A 25 -1.60 7.37 2.13
CA LEU A 25 -1.25 6.07 2.70
C LEU A 25 -0.80 6.21 4.17
N LYS A 26 0.05 7.19 4.48
CA LYS A 26 0.49 7.48 5.86
C LYS A 26 -0.69 7.85 6.77
N ALA A 27 -1.56 8.75 6.31
CA ALA A 27 -2.73 9.16 7.09
C ALA A 27 -3.66 7.98 7.40
N LEU A 28 -3.92 7.12 6.41
CA LEU A 28 -4.72 5.91 6.60
C LEU A 28 -4.02 4.88 7.50
N ALA A 29 -2.72 4.65 7.31
CA ALA A 29 -1.94 3.71 8.13
C ALA A 29 -1.84 4.17 9.58
N PHE A 30 -1.81 5.48 9.83
CA PHE A 30 -1.80 6.06 11.17
C PHE A 30 -3.10 5.77 11.93
N ASN A 31 -4.25 5.77 11.25
CA ASN A 31 -5.54 5.38 11.83
C ASN A 31 -5.71 3.86 12.01
N GLY A 32 -4.79 3.05 11.47
CA GLY A 32 -4.82 1.60 11.58
C GLY A 32 -4.65 0.93 10.22
N CYS A 33 -3.66 0.04 10.14
CA CYS A 33 -3.40 -0.73 8.94
C CYS A 33 -4.19 -2.06 8.98
N PRO A 34 -4.97 -2.40 7.94
CA PRO A 34 -5.66 -3.69 7.86
C PRO A 34 -4.67 -4.83 7.61
N ALA A 35 -4.84 -5.96 8.30
CA ALA A 35 -3.99 -7.16 8.16
C ALA A 35 -4.41 -8.06 6.99
N GLU A 36 -5.61 -7.83 6.46
CA GLU A 36 -6.22 -8.59 5.38
C GLU A 36 -5.46 -8.41 4.05
N ASN A 37 -5.53 -9.44 3.20
CA ASN A 37 -5.10 -9.44 1.81
C ASN A 37 -3.63 -9.01 1.55
N GLY A 38 -2.76 -9.12 2.55
CA GLY A 38 -1.35 -8.69 2.44
C GLY A 38 -1.14 -7.17 2.39
N ILE A 39 -2.20 -6.37 2.60
CA ILE A 39 -2.17 -4.90 2.55
C ILE A 39 -1.17 -4.34 3.56
N ARG A 40 -1.09 -4.92 4.77
CA ARG A 40 -0.11 -4.52 5.79
C ARG A 40 1.31 -4.65 5.27
N SER A 41 1.71 -5.83 4.79
CA SER A 41 3.08 -6.05 4.31
C SER A 41 3.45 -5.05 3.20
N LEU A 42 2.52 -4.83 2.27
CA LEU A 42 2.74 -3.99 1.10
C LEU A 42 2.77 -2.49 1.46
N THR A 43 1.90 -2.06 2.38
CA THR A 43 1.90 -0.71 2.97
C THR A 43 3.24 -0.42 3.66
N TRP A 44 3.71 -1.33 4.51
CA TRP A 44 4.98 -1.16 5.21
C TRP A 44 6.18 -1.13 4.25
N LYS A 45 6.20 -1.97 3.20
CA LYS A 45 7.24 -1.89 2.16
C LYS A 45 7.30 -0.52 1.48
N ILE A 46 6.15 0.11 1.22
CA ILE A 46 6.10 1.46 0.65
C ILE A 46 6.53 2.51 1.69
N LEU A 47 6.03 2.42 2.93
CA LEU A 47 6.36 3.37 4.00
C LEU A 47 7.84 3.34 4.39
N LEU A 48 8.47 2.17 4.31
CA LEU A 48 9.91 1.97 4.51
C LEU A 48 10.73 2.33 3.26
N ASN A 49 10.09 2.83 2.20
CA ASN A 49 10.72 3.20 0.94
C ASN A 49 11.47 2.02 0.27
N TYR A 50 11.05 0.79 0.58
CA TYR A 50 11.54 -0.44 -0.04
C TYR A 50 10.88 -0.66 -1.41
N LEU A 51 9.60 -0.29 -1.54
CA LEU A 51 8.92 -0.19 -2.83
C LEU A 51 8.76 1.28 -3.22
N VAL A 52 9.02 1.56 -4.49
CA VAL A 52 8.77 2.89 -5.08
C VAL A 52 7.28 3.18 -5.15
N LEU A 53 6.89 4.46 -5.14
CA LEU A 53 5.47 4.85 -5.25
C LEU A 53 4.84 4.51 -6.60
N ASP A 54 5.69 4.29 -7.59
CA ASP A 54 5.31 3.97 -8.95
C ASP A 54 5.16 2.45 -9.11
N ARG A 55 3.92 1.99 -9.17
CA ARG A 55 3.55 0.57 -9.24
C ARG A 55 4.10 -0.11 -10.48
N THR A 56 4.22 0.63 -11.60
CA THR A 56 4.73 0.08 -12.86
C THR A 56 6.18 -0.41 -12.72
N LYS A 57 6.94 0.20 -11.81
CA LYS A 57 8.34 -0.14 -11.55
C LYS A 57 8.51 -1.28 -10.56
N TRP A 58 7.44 -1.77 -9.93
CA TRP A 58 7.54 -2.85 -8.94
C TRP A 58 7.98 -4.15 -9.56
N SER A 59 7.49 -4.48 -10.75
CA SER A 59 7.91 -5.66 -11.50
C SER A 59 9.42 -5.63 -11.71
N THR A 60 9.96 -4.53 -12.24
CA THR A 60 11.40 -4.34 -12.44
C THR A 60 12.19 -4.35 -11.14
N HIS A 61 11.68 -3.71 -10.08
CA HIS A 61 12.34 -3.63 -8.78
C HIS A 61 12.43 -5.00 -8.09
N LEU A 62 11.34 -5.78 -8.12
CA LEU A 62 11.30 -7.13 -7.56
C LEU A 62 12.12 -8.12 -8.38
N SER A 63 12.18 -7.98 -9.70
CA SER A 63 13.03 -8.80 -10.56
C SER A 63 14.53 -8.61 -10.29
N LYS A 64 14.93 -7.42 -9.82
CA LYS A 64 16.34 -7.10 -9.51
C LYS A 64 16.85 -7.72 -8.20
N HIS A 65 15.94 -8.15 -7.32
CA HIS A 65 16.25 -8.66 -5.99
C HIS A 65 15.93 -10.15 -5.82
N ARG A 66 15.80 -10.89 -6.94
CA ARG A 66 15.51 -12.33 -6.97
C ARG A 66 16.76 -13.12 -7.33
#